data_AF-M1ZEM8-F1
#
_entry.id   AF-M1ZEM8-F1
#
_cell.length_a   1.000
_cell.length_b   1.000
_cell.length_c   1.000
_cell.angle_alpha   90.00
_cell.angle_beta   90.00
_cell.angle_gamma   90.00
#
_symmetry.space_group_name_H-M   'P 1'
#
loop_
_entity.id
_entity.type
_entity.pdbx_description
1 polymer ?
#
loop_
_entity_poly.entity_id
_entity_poly.type
_entity_poly.pdbx_seq_one_letter_code
_entity_poly.pdbx_strand_id
1 'polypeptide(L)'
;MDEWKPWIGGGLLIGLFLLFAAVNAAVFYKGAIRKEKVGSGVPFLGGIFGTIGFLTLPVPILNEYFWLPLLLDLGCVPILIYFPIWWMFLKDK
;
A
#
# COMPACT_ATOMS: atom_id res chain seq x y z
N MET A 1 19.54 0.23 26.24
CA MET A 1 18.15 -0.27 26.40
C MET A 1 17.13 0.60 25.64
N ASP A 2 17.57 1.36 24.63
CA ASP A 2 16.72 2.24 23.79
C ASP A 2 16.47 1.67 22.40
N GLU A 3 17.10 0.54 22.07
CA GLU A 3 17.11 -0.05 20.74
C GLU A 3 15.75 -0.62 20.32
N TRP A 4 14.87 -0.96 21.26
CA TRP A 4 13.57 -1.59 21.00
C TRP A 4 12.48 -0.63 20.53
N LYS A 5 12.58 0.66 20.90
CA LYS A 5 11.61 1.71 20.54
C LYS A 5 11.39 1.84 19.02
N PRO A 6 12.44 1.90 18.18
CA PRO A 6 12.26 1.98 16.72
C PRO A 6 11.69 0.69 16.11
N TRP A 7 11.94 -0.48 16.70
CA TRP A 7 11.33 -1.74 16.24
C TRP A 7 9.82 -1.80 16.51
N ILE A 8 9.39 -1.40 17.71
CA ILE A 8 7.95 -1.38 18.05
C ILE A 8 7.23 -0.29 17.25
N GLY A 9 7.78 0.93 17.20
CA GLY A 9 7.19 2.04 16.46
C GLY A 9 7.12 1.77 14.96
N GLY A 10 8.23 1.33 14.36
CA GLY A 10 8.27 1.00 12.93
C GLY A 10 7.43 -0.22 12.58
N GLY A 11 7.39 -1.25 13.43
CA GLY A 11 6.52 -2.41 13.25
C GLY A 11 5.03 -2.05 13.24
N LEU A 12 4.60 -1.17 14.16
CA LEU A 12 3.22 -0.66 14.19
C LEU A 12 2.88 0.16 12.93
N LEU A 13 3.80 1.00 12.46
CA LEU A 13 3.63 1.79 11.25
C LEU A 13 3.55 0.93 9.98
N ILE A 14 4.38 -0.13 9.89
CA ILE A 14 4.27 -1.12 8.80
C ILE A 14 2.95 -1.89 8.90
N GLY A 15 2.53 -2.29 10.09
CA GLY A 15 1.24 -2.97 10.28
C GLY A 15 0.05 -2.10 9.85
N LEU A 16 0.07 -0.81 10.20
CA LEU A 16 -0.92 0.18 9.74
C LEU A 16 -0.87 0.33 8.21
N PHE A 17 0.32 0.43 7.61
CA PHE A 17 0.47 0.46 6.16
C PHE A 17 -0.16 -0.75 5.47
N LEU A 18 0.10 -1.97 5.96
CA LEU A 18 -0.49 -3.19 5.39
C LEU A 18 -2.02 -3.19 5.52
N LEU A 19 -2.56 -2.69 6.64
CA LEU A 19 -4.00 -2.55 6.84
C LEU A 19 -4.60 -1.58 5.81
N PHE A 20 -4.00 -0.40 5.63
CA PHE A 20 -4.44 0.58 4.64
C PHE A 20 -4.32 0.06 3.21
N ALA A 21 -3.22 -0.65 2.89
CA ALA A 21 -3.03 -1.30 1.60
C ALA A 21 -4.12 -2.34 1.31
N ALA A 22 -4.51 -3.15 2.31
CA ALA A 22 -5.59 -4.13 2.17
C ALA A 22 -6.95 -3.46 1.96
N VAL A 23 -7.24 -2.38 2.69
CA VAL A 23 -8.46 -1.58 2.49
C VAL A 23 -8.49 -0.95 1.10
N ASN A 24 -7.36 -0.42 0.63
CA ASN A 24 -7.25 0.15 -0.72
C ASN A 24 -7.46 -0.91 -1.80
N ALA A 25 -6.90 -2.11 -1.65
CA ALA A 25 -7.15 -3.21 -2.56
C ALA A 25 -8.64 -3.62 -2.58
N ALA A 26 -9.30 -3.63 -1.42
CA ALA A 26 -10.73 -3.93 -1.33
C ALA A 26 -11.61 -2.83 -1.96
N VAL A 27 -11.25 -1.56 -1.78
CA VAL A 27 -11.92 -0.41 -2.41
C VAL A 27 -11.73 -0.45 -3.93
N PHE A 28 -10.52 -0.74 -4.41
CA PHE A 28 -10.25 -0.93 -5.82
C PHE A 28 -11.07 -2.09 -6.39
N TYR A 29 -11.15 -3.23 -5.70
CA TYR A 29 -11.99 -4.35 -6.13
C TYR A 29 -13.48 -3.94 -6.22
N LYS A 30 -14.00 -3.23 -5.22
CA LYS A 30 -15.39 -2.73 -5.26
C LYS A 30 -15.62 -1.74 -6.40
N GLY A 31 -14.71 -0.80 -6.62
CA GLY A 31 -14.83 0.23 -7.65
C GLY A 31 -14.58 -0.28 -9.08
N ALA A 32 -13.52 -1.04 -9.30
CA ALA A 32 -13.09 -1.48 -10.62
C ALA A 32 -13.77 -2.78 -11.09
N ILE A 33 -13.89 -3.78 -10.20
CA ILE A 33 -14.48 -5.08 -10.54
C ILE A 33 -15.99 -5.05 -10.34
N ARG A 34 -16.46 -4.62 -9.16
CA ARG A 34 -17.89 -4.59 -8.84
C ARG A 34 -18.63 -3.35 -9.35
N LYS A 35 -17.90 -2.35 -9.88
CA LYS A 35 -18.45 -1.07 -10.37
C LYS A 35 -19.31 -0.31 -9.33
N GLU A 36 -19.03 -0.52 -8.04
CA GLU A 36 -19.69 0.18 -6.94
C GLU A 36 -19.10 1.59 -6.78
N LYS A 37 -19.93 2.57 -6.41
CA LYS A 37 -19.44 3.93 -6.10
C LYS A 37 -18.65 3.88 -4.79
N VAL A 38 -17.34 4.11 -4.85
CA VAL A 38 -16.45 4.17 -3.69
C VAL A 38 -15.84 5.57 -3.53
N GLY A 39 -15.69 6.03 -2.29
CA GLY A 39 -15.12 7.35 -1.97
C GLY A 39 -13.60 7.40 -2.20
N SER A 40 -13.10 8.46 -2.84
CA SER A 40 -11.74 8.52 -3.42
C SER A 40 -10.62 9.00 -2.48
N GLY A 41 -10.83 9.03 -1.16
CA GLY A 41 -9.93 9.74 -0.23
C GLY A 41 -8.99 8.87 0.62
N VAL A 42 -9.15 7.54 0.61
CA VAL A 42 -8.41 6.62 1.49
C VAL A 42 -6.93 6.36 1.08
N PRO A 43 -6.51 6.38 -0.21
CA PRO A 43 -5.25 5.78 -0.64
C PRO A 43 -3.97 6.64 -0.57
N PHE A 44 -3.97 7.73 0.20
CA PHE A 44 -2.75 8.53 0.40
C PHE A 44 -2.14 8.40 1.79
N LEU A 45 -2.97 8.08 2.80
CA LEU A 45 -2.52 8.03 4.17
C LEU A 45 -1.70 6.76 4.46
N GLY A 46 -2.00 5.63 3.82
CA GLY A 46 -1.29 4.37 4.00
C GLY A 46 0.18 4.47 3.62
N GLY A 47 0.48 5.01 2.45
CA GLY A 47 1.83 5.14 1.89
C GLY A 47 2.69 6.08 2.72
N ILE A 48 2.10 7.15 3.27
CA ILE A 48 2.78 8.05 4.21
C ILE A 48 3.15 7.30 5.49
N PHE A 49 2.23 6.55 6.09
CA PHE A 49 2.52 5.75 7.30
C PHE A 49 3.58 4.66 7.04
N GLY A 50 3.52 3.98 5.90
CA GLY A 50 4.50 2.97 5.51
C GLY A 50 5.89 3.56 5.27
N THR A 51 5.96 4.73 4.66
CA THR A 51 7.21 5.48 4.45
C THR A 51 7.85 5.88 5.78
N ILE A 52 7.05 6.45 6.69
CA ILE A 52 7.52 6.82 8.04
C ILE A 52 7.96 5.57 8.80
N GLY A 53 7.25 4.44 8.67
CA GLY A 53 7.64 3.16 9.26
C GLY A 53 8.98 2.63 8.76
N PHE A 54 9.21 2.70 7.45
CA PHE A 54 10.48 2.29 6.82
C PHE A 54 11.65 3.18 7.28
N LEU A 55 11.42 4.49 7.42
CA LEU A 55 12.41 5.44 7.93
C LEU A 55 12.68 5.32 9.44
N THR A 56 11.74 4.75 10.19
CA THR A 56 11.85 4.57 11.65
C THR A 56 12.56 3.27 12.02
N LEU A 57 12.49 2.23 11.17
CA LEU A 57 13.15 0.95 11.44
C LEU A 57 14.68 1.09 11.32
N PRO A 58 15.45 0.52 12.26
CA PRO A 58 16.91 0.53 12.22
C PRO A 58 17.42 -0.56 11.27
N VAL A 59 16.77 -0.71 10.12
CA VAL A 59 17.08 -1.66 9.06
C VAL A 59 17.51 -0.83 7.85
N PRO A 60 18.81 -0.77 7.52
CA PRO A 60 19.34 0.10 6.47
C PRO A 60 18.64 -0.11 5.12
N ILE A 61 18.35 -1.37 4.78
CA ILE A 61 17.69 -1.70 3.52
C ILE A 61 16.26 -1.12 3.45
N LEU A 62 15.52 -1.07 4.55
CA LEU A 62 14.17 -0.48 4.55
C LEU A 62 14.22 1.04 4.34
N ASN A 63 15.28 1.70 4.81
CA ASN A 63 15.48 3.12 4.57
C ASN A 63 15.77 3.42 3.08
N GLU A 64 16.47 2.54 2.37
CA GLU A 64 16.70 2.69 0.92
C GLU A 64 15.41 2.50 0.08
N TYR A 65 14.49 1.67 0.58
CA TYR A 65 13.19 1.39 -0.05
C TYR A 65 12.03 2.20 0.54
N PHE A 66 12.31 3.32 1.22
CA PHE A 66 11.27 4.16 1.86
C PHE A 66 10.18 4.67 0.90
N TRP A 67 10.46 4.73 -0.41
CA TRP A 67 9.53 5.15 -1.46
C TRP A 67 8.59 4.02 -1.92
N LEU A 68 8.91 2.77 -1.60
CA LEU A 68 8.13 1.59 -1.99
C LEU A 68 6.69 1.60 -1.42
N PRO A 69 6.46 1.97 -0.14
CA PRO A 69 5.11 2.08 0.41
C PRO A 69 4.25 3.15 -0.28
N LEU A 70 4.84 4.29 -0.64
CA LEU A 70 4.17 5.33 -1.43
C LEU A 70 3.77 4.82 -2.82
N LEU A 71 4.67 4.09 -3.49
CA LEU A 71 4.38 3.48 -4.78
C LEU A 71 3.25 2.43 -4.70
N LEU A 72 3.23 1.66 -3.61
CA LEU A 72 2.18 0.67 -3.36
C LEU A 72 0.82 1.35 -3.12
N ASP A 73 0.80 2.44 -2.35
CA ASP A 73 -0.45 3.12 -1.94
C ASP A 73 -1.05 4.01 -3.03
N LEU A 74 -0.22 4.55 -3.94
CA LEU A 74 -0.63 5.28 -5.16
C LEU A 74 -1.47 4.43 -6.13
N GLY A 75 -1.79 3.18 -5.79
CA GLY A 75 -2.59 2.30 -6.62
C GLY A 75 -1.81 1.71 -7.81
N CYS A 76 -0.50 1.97 -7.91
CA CYS A 76 0.32 1.46 -9.00
C CYS A 76 0.33 -0.07 -9.02
N VAL A 77 0.36 -0.75 -7.87
CA VAL A 77 0.37 -2.23 -7.82
C VAL A 77 -0.99 -2.83 -8.19
N PRO A 78 -2.13 -2.39 -7.63
CA PRO A 78 -3.46 -2.80 -8.11
C PRO A 78 -3.64 -2.56 -9.60
N ILE A 79 -3.20 -1.40 -10.12
CA ILE A 79 -3.29 -1.07 -11.55
C ILE A 79 -2.35 -1.96 -12.38
N LEU A 80 -1.10 -2.16 -11.96
CA LEU A 80 -0.11 -2.99 -12.68
C LEU A 80 -0.50 -4.46 -12.73
N ILE A 81 -1.25 -4.97 -11.76
CA ILE A 81 -1.78 -6.34 -11.76
C ILE A 81 -3.11 -6.39 -12.52
N TYR A 82 -3.98 -5.40 -12.33
CA TYR A 82 -5.27 -5.34 -12.99
C TYR A 82 -5.16 -5.14 -14.51
N PHE A 83 -4.24 -4.30 -14.98
CA PHE A 83 -4.09 -3.98 -16.40
C PHE A 83 -3.77 -5.22 -17.27
N PRO A 84 -2.79 -6.08 -16.94
CA PRO A 84 -2.53 -7.30 -17.70
C PRO A 84 -3.64 -8.34 -17.54
N ILE A 85 -4.27 -8.48 -16.36
CA ILE A 85 -5.41 -9.39 -16.17
C ILE A 85 -6.61 -8.94 -17.00
N TRP A 86 -6.94 -7.65 -16.98
CA TRP A 86 -7.98 -7.06 -17.81
C TRP A 86 -7.69 -7.25 -19.30
N TRP A 87 -6.45 -6.99 -19.73
CA TRP A 87 -6.02 -7.21 -21.10
C TRP A 87 -6.14 -8.68 -21.54
N MET A 88 -5.81 -9.62 -20.65
CA MET A 88 -5.78 -11.05 -20.94
C MET A 88 -7.16 -11.72 -20.88
N PHE A 89 -8.10 -11.21 -20.05
CA PHE A 89 -9.39 -11.88 -19.80
C PHE A 89 -10.63 -11.12 -20.27
N LEU A 90 -10.54 -9.80 -20.51
CA LEU A 90 -11.71 -8.96 -20.78
C LEU A 90 -11.66 -8.23 -22.13
N LYS A 91 -10.53 -8.28 -22.84
CA LYS A 91 -10.42 -7.67 -24.18
C LYS A 91 -11.16 -8.45 -25.28
N ASP A 92 -11.34 -9.76 -25.09
CA ASP A 92 -11.94 -10.66 -26.09
C ASP A 92 -13.46 -10.94 -25.88
N LYS A 93 -14.14 -10.15 -25.03
CA LYS A 93 -15.61 -10.16 -24.90
C LYS A 93 -16.20 -8.88 -25.47
#